data_AF-A0A958FEG3-F1
#
_entry.id   AF-A0A958FEG3-F1
#
_cell.length_a   1.000
_cell.length_b   1.000
_cell.length_c   1.000
_cell.angle_alpha   90.00
_cell.angle_beta   90.00
_cell.angle_gamma   90.00
#
_symmetry.space_group_name_H-M   'P 1'
#
loop_
_entity.id
_entity.type
_entity.pdbx_description
1 polymer ?
#
loop_
_entity_poly.entity_id
_entity_poly.type
_entity_poly.pdbx_seq_one_letter_code
_entity_poly.pdbx_strand_id
1 'polypeptide(L)'
;MRLFILILLLLSSLQCMAGEKSIKIATYNIYFLDDGISPERKANLQAVLKLLDADIIGFQEIEDRAALENILGPEYRIAMIDDPDEVQELALAVRTPFRIVSQQYVFPNIELDLQFPRTRDLLEVTVAGEGLEFVCLVHHAKSRRGGRL
;
A
#
# COMPACT_ATOMS: atom_id res chain seq x y z
N MET A 1 36.67 -15.00 37.10
CA MET A 1 37.01 -14.78 35.69
C MET A 1 36.37 -15.81 34.74
N ARG A 2 36.52 -17.13 34.96
CA ARG A 2 35.95 -18.17 34.07
C ARG A 2 34.41 -18.17 33.95
N LEU A 3 33.69 -17.87 35.03
CA LEU A 3 32.21 -17.78 35.00
C LEU A 3 31.70 -16.58 34.18
N PHE A 4 32.44 -15.47 34.20
CA PHE A 4 32.10 -14.26 33.46
C PHE A 4 32.24 -14.44 31.94
N ILE A 5 33.25 -15.19 31.51
CA ILE A 5 33.48 -15.54 30.10
C ILE A 5 32.36 -16.46 29.59
N LEU A 6 31.88 -17.39 30.43
CA LEU A 6 30.79 -18.30 30.06
C LEU A 6 29.45 -17.57 29.87
N ILE A 7 29.16 -16.59 30.72
CA ILE A 7 27.96 -15.74 30.65
C ILE A 7 27.99 -14.86 29.40
N LEU A 8 29.16 -14.29 29.05
CA LEU A 8 29.32 -13.49 27.82
C LEU A 8 29.08 -14.32 26.55
N LEU A 9 29.56 -15.56 26.52
CA LEU A 9 29.35 -16.49 25.40
C LEU A 9 27.88 -16.89 25.26
N LEU A 10 27.18 -17.15 26.36
CA LEU A 10 25.73 -17.44 26.35
C LEU A 10 24.89 -16.24 25.85
N LEU A 11 25.22 -15.02 26.27
CA LEU A 11 24.52 -13.80 25.83
C LEU A 11 24.74 -13.51 24.33
N SER A 12 25.91 -13.83 23.78
CA SER A 12 26.21 -13.63 22.35
C SER A 12 25.43 -14.58 21.42
N SER A 13 24.96 -15.73 21.92
CA SER A 13 24.18 -16.70 21.14
C SER A 13 22.69 -16.33 21.00
N LEU A 14 22.18 -15.42 21.84
CA LEU A 14 20.77 -15.00 21.82
C LEU A 14 20.46 -13.93 20.75
N GLN A 15 21.48 -13.34 20.11
CA GLN A 15 21.31 -12.26 19.13
C GLN A 15 21.10 -12.76 17.69
N CYS A 16 21.24 -14.06 17.43
CA CYS A 16 21.19 -14.63 16.08
C CYS A 16 19.85 -15.34 15.75
N MET A 17 18.77 -14.98 16.45
CA MET A 17 17.41 -15.49 16.20
C MET A 17 16.43 -14.34 15.88
N ALA A 18 16.91 -13.22 15.34
CA ALA A 18 16.03 -12.32 14.62
C ALA A 18 15.64 -13.02 13.32
N GLY A 19 14.54 -13.77 13.35
CA GLY A 19 13.97 -14.40 12.16
C GLY A 19 13.82 -13.37 11.04
N GLU A 20 14.04 -13.80 9.80
CA GLU A 20 13.86 -12.95 8.63
C GLU A 20 12.45 -12.34 8.66
N LYS A 21 12.40 -11.01 8.85
CA LYS A 21 11.13 -10.29 8.97
C LYS A 21 10.55 -10.14 7.57
N SER A 22 9.58 -10.99 7.24
CA SER A 22 8.90 -10.93 5.96
C SER A 22 7.98 -9.70 5.90
N ILE A 23 8.09 -8.90 4.85
CA ILE A 23 7.13 -7.82 4.54
C ILE A 23 6.03 -8.41 3.68
N LYS A 24 4.77 -8.29 4.10
CA LYS A 24 3.62 -8.76 3.32
C LYS A 24 3.04 -7.62 2.50
N ILE A 25 3.15 -7.72 1.18
CA ILE A 25 2.64 -6.72 0.23
C ILE A 25 1.47 -7.33 -0.54
N ALA A 26 0.38 -6.58 -0.67
CA ALA A 26 -0.80 -6.98 -1.42
C ALA A 26 -1.23 -5.87 -2.40
N THR A 27 -2.04 -6.24 -3.38
CA THR A 27 -2.77 -5.30 -4.24
C THR A 27 -4.22 -5.70 -4.29
N TYR A 28 -5.13 -4.72 -4.36
CA TYR A 28 -6.56 -4.97 -4.40
C TYR A 28 -7.29 -3.91 -5.24
N ASN A 29 -7.77 -4.34 -6.41
CA ASN A 29 -8.82 -3.60 -7.11
C ASN A 29 -10.15 -3.89 -6.41
N ILE A 30 -10.75 -2.86 -5.84
CA ILE A 30 -11.87 -3.01 -4.89
C ILE A 30 -13.25 -2.75 -5.53
N TYR A 31 -13.27 -2.66 -6.86
CA TYR A 31 -14.46 -2.47 -7.70
C TYR A 31 -15.25 -1.21 -7.31
N PHE A 32 -14.72 -0.02 -7.64
CA PHE A 32 -15.26 1.30 -7.29
C PHE A 32 -15.70 1.45 -5.82
N LEU A 33 -14.81 1.99 -4.98
CA LEU A 33 -15.08 2.28 -3.57
C LEU A 33 -15.41 3.76 -3.37
N ASP A 34 -16.64 4.03 -2.93
CA ASP A 34 -17.14 5.33 -2.51
C ASP A 34 -17.39 5.36 -0.98
N ASP A 35 -17.71 6.54 -0.44
CA ASP A 35 -18.07 6.69 0.97
C ASP A 35 -19.47 6.13 1.31
N GLY A 36 -20.31 5.93 0.29
CA GLY A 36 -21.71 5.52 0.35
C GLY A 36 -21.96 4.00 0.36
N ILE A 37 -20.92 3.17 0.47
CA ILE A 37 -21.07 1.71 0.44
C ILE A 37 -22.01 1.16 1.51
N SER A 38 -22.71 0.07 1.17
CA SER A 38 -23.59 -0.62 2.12
C SER A 38 -22.81 -1.15 3.35
N PRO A 39 -23.45 -1.25 4.53
CA PRO A 39 -22.82 -1.84 5.72
C PRO A 39 -22.31 -3.26 5.50
N GLU A 40 -23.01 -4.07 4.69
CA GLU A 40 -22.59 -5.42 4.33
C GLU A 40 -21.31 -5.41 3.49
N ARG A 41 -21.25 -4.56 2.45
CA ARG A 41 -20.04 -4.40 1.62
C ARG A 41 -18.86 -3.95 2.48
N LYS A 42 -19.07 -2.96 3.37
CA LYS A 42 -18.06 -2.50 4.32
C LYS A 42 -17.53 -3.64 5.19
N ALA A 43 -18.42 -4.43 5.80
CA ALA A 43 -18.03 -5.55 6.66
C ALA A 43 -17.25 -6.63 5.88
N ASN A 44 -17.66 -6.94 4.65
CA ASN A 44 -16.97 -7.90 3.79
C ASN A 44 -15.58 -7.40 3.38
N LEU A 45 -15.44 -6.13 3.01
CA LEU A 45 -14.14 -5.52 2.69
C LEU A 45 -13.20 -5.53 3.90
N GLN A 46 -13.71 -5.15 5.08
CA GLN A 46 -12.94 -5.20 6.33
C GLN A 46 -12.51 -6.64 6.68
N ALA A 47 -13.36 -7.64 6.46
CA ALA A 47 -13.00 -9.04 6.65
C ALA A 47 -11.88 -9.47 5.70
N VAL A 48 -11.95 -9.10 4.42
CA VAL A 48 -10.89 -9.37 3.44
C VAL A 48 -9.57 -8.70 3.84
N LEU A 49 -9.60 -7.42 4.23
CA LEU A 49 -8.40 -6.68 4.66
C LEU A 49 -7.75 -7.32 5.89
N LYS A 50 -8.56 -7.77 6.86
CA LYS A 50 -8.09 -8.50 8.04
C LYS A 50 -7.45 -9.85 7.67
N LEU A 51 -8.03 -10.58 6.71
CA LEU A 51 -7.47 -11.85 6.24
C LEU A 51 -6.18 -11.64 5.43
N LEU A 52 -6.11 -10.55 4.66
CA LEU A 52 -4.91 -10.16 3.93
C LEU A 52 -3.76 -9.86 4.88
N ASP A 53 -4.01 -9.24 6.04
CA ASP A 53 -3.00 -8.99 7.09
C ASP A 53 -1.68 -8.41 6.55
N ALA A 54 -1.80 -7.55 5.52
CA ALA A 54 -0.66 -7.04 4.78
C ALA A 54 -0.04 -5.83 5.48
N ASP A 55 1.27 -5.69 5.36
CA ASP A 55 1.96 -4.49 5.82
C ASP A 55 1.76 -3.33 4.87
N ILE A 56 1.60 -3.63 3.58
CA ILE A 56 1.46 -2.65 2.51
C ILE A 56 0.39 -3.15 1.53
N ILE A 57 -0.56 -2.27 1.17
CA ILE A 57 -1.64 -2.60 0.25
C ILE A 57 -1.73 -1.51 -0.82
N GLY A 58 -1.55 -1.89 -2.08
CA GLY A 58 -1.91 -1.04 -3.23
C GLY A 58 -3.38 -1.19 -3.55
N PHE A 59 -4.09 -0.08 -3.71
CA PHE A 59 -5.52 -0.04 -4.05
C PHE A 59 -5.75 0.57 -5.42
N GLN A 60 -6.79 0.08 -6.11
CA GLN A 60 -7.28 0.63 -7.37
C GLN A 60 -8.80 0.87 -7.27
N GLU A 61 -9.28 1.87 -8.01
CA GLU A 61 -10.69 2.25 -8.10
C GLU A 61 -11.25 2.82 -6.79
N ILE A 62 -10.51 3.76 -6.21
CA ILE A 62 -10.91 4.48 -5.00
C ILE A 62 -11.47 5.84 -5.41
N GLU A 63 -12.65 6.21 -4.92
CA GLU A 63 -13.22 7.54 -5.20
C GLU A 63 -12.39 8.64 -4.55
N ASP A 64 -12.18 8.56 -3.24
CA ASP A 64 -11.42 9.53 -2.47
C ASP A 64 -10.74 8.89 -1.24
N ARG A 65 -9.96 9.69 -0.52
CA ARG A 65 -9.33 9.25 0.75
C ARG A 65 -10.35 8.79 1.79
N ALA A 66 -11.49 9.46 1.92
CA ALA A 66 -12.48 9.18 2.97
C ALA A 66 -13.13 7.80 2.78
N ALA A 67 -13.40 7.40 1.54
CA ALA A 67 -13.90 6.09 1.17
C ALA A 67 -12.97 4.98 1.65
N LEU A 68 -11.64 5.17 1.53
CA LEU A 68 -10.66 4.19 1.98
C LEU A 68 -10.50 4.18 3.52
N GLU A 69 -10.54 5.34 4.17
CA GLU A 69 -10.57 5.45 5.64
C GLU A 69 -11.81 4.78 6.25
N ASN A 70 -12.92 4.73 5.52
CA ASN A 70 -14.15 4.08 5.95
C ASN A 70 -13.98 2.55 6.14
N ILE A 71 -13.01 1.92 5.47
CA ILE A 71 -12.77 0.47 5.51
C ILE A 71 -11.44 0.07 6.13
N LEU A 72 -10.45 0.96 6.18
CA LEU A 72 -9.14 0.68 6.78
C LEU A 72 -9.16 0.83 8.31
N GLY A 73 -8.29 0.07 8.97
CA GLY A 73 -8.03 0.23 10.40
C GLY A 73 -7.13 1.43 10.70
N PRO A 74 -7.15 1.96 11.94
CA PRO A 74 -6.35 3.13 12.35
C PRO A 74 -4.83 2.90 12.31
N GLU A 75 -4.38 1.65 12.19
CA GLU A 75 -2.98 1.26 12.06
C GLU A 75 -2.36 1.58 10.70
N TYR A 76 -3.20 1.84 9.69
CA TYR A 76 -2.77 2.20 8.34
C TYR A 76 -2.62 3.71 8.15
N ARG A 77 -1.73 4.09 7.24
CA ARG A 77 -1.58 5.44 6.69
C ARG A 77 -1.72 5.36 5.18
N ILE A 78 -2.40 6.32 4.58
CA ILE A 78 -2.78 6.29 3.16
C ILE A 78 -1.97 7.31 2.37
N ALA A 79 -1.32 6.85 1.31
CA ALA A 79 -0.77 7.67 0.25
C ALA A 79 -1.72 7.67 -0.95
N MET A 80 -2.15 8.86 -1.36
CA MET A 80 -3.13 9.10 -2.42
C MET A 80 -3.06 10.58 -2.81
N ILE A 81 -3.11 10.89 -4.11
CA ILE A 81 -3.02 12.28 -4.60
C ILE A 81 -4.31 13.04 -4.27
N ASP A 82 -5.47 12.38 -4.30
CA ASP A 82 -6.76 12.99 -3.96
C ASP A 82 -7.10 14.11 -4.96
N ASP A 83 -6.95 13.79 -6.24
CA ASP A 83 -7.20 14.68 -7.37
C ASP A 83 -8.72 14.82 -7.61
N PRO A 84 -9.32 16.00 -7.39
CA PRO A 84 -10.77 16.19 -7.50
C PRO A 84 -11.32 15.96 -8.92
N ASP A 85 -10.47 15.93 -9.95
CA ASP A 85 -10.87 15.66 -11.33
C ASP A 85 -10.86 14.15 -11.66
N GLU A 86 -10.39 13.29 -10.74
CA GLU A 86 -10.37 11.83 -10.90
C GLU A 86 -11.36 11.15 -9.96
N VAL A 87 -12.29 10.41 -10.54
CA VAL A 87 -13.32 9.64 -9.79
C VAL A 87 -12.88 8.22 -9.43
N GLN A 88 -11.65 7.83 -9.78
CA GLN A 88 -11.14 6.46 -9.62
C GLN A 88 -9.63 6.47 -9.44
N GLU A 89 -9.16 6.90 -8.28
CA GLU A 89 -7.74 7.02 -8.00
C GLU A 89 -7.08 5.71 -7.55
N LEU A 90 -5.76 5.83 -7.39
CA LEU A 90 -4.88 4.84 -6.81
C LEU A 90 -4.50 5.26 -5.41
N ALA A 91 -4.29 4.28 -4.54
CA ALA A 91 -3.77 4.54 -3.21
C ALA A 91 -2.78 3.46 -2.79
N LEU A 92 -1.92 3.80 -1.83
CA LEU A 92 -1.12 2.85 -1.08
C LEU A 92 -1.40 3.03 0.41
N ALA A 93 -1.84 1.97 1.08
CA ALA A 93 -1.90 1.95 2.54
C ALA A 93 -0.67 1.25 3.11
N VAL A 94 -0.05 1.85 4.12
CA VAL A 94 1.08 1.26 4.87
C VAL A 94 0.70 1.11 6.33
N ARG A 95 0.98 -0.07 6.91
CA ARG A 95 0.75 -0.38 8.32
C ARG A 95 1.97 0.01 9.15
N THR A 96 1.74 0.50 10.37
CA THR A 96 2.82 0.72 11.34
C THR A 96 3.67 -0.55 11.50
N PRO A 97 5.01 -0.48 11.49
CA PRO A 97 5.84 0.72 11.62
C PRO A 97 6.35 1.32 10.30
N PHE A 98 5.80 0.90 9.16
CA PHE A 98 6.07 1.57 7.89
C PHE A 98 5.40 2.94 7.85
N ARG A 99 6.03 3.87 7.14
CA ARG A 99 5.54 5.23 6.90
C ARG A 99 5.76 5.65 5.46
N ILE A 100 4.92 6.56 4.99
CA ILE A 100 5.04 7.20 3.69
C ILE A 100 6.08 8.32 3.79
N VAL A 101 7.03 8.33 2.88
CA VAL A 101 8.07 9.36 2.76
C VAL A 101 7.69 10.39 1.69
N SER A 102 7.23 9.91 0.53
CA SER A 102 6.77 10.74 -0.58
C SER A 102 5.76 9.99 -1.43
N GLN A 103 4.99 10.74 -2.23
CA GLN A 103 4.05 10.19 -3.21
C GLN A 103 3.96 11.12 -4.42
N GLN A 104 3.83 10.56 -5.62
CA GLN A 104 3.63 11.31 -6.87
C GLN A 104 3.03 10.43 -7.98
N TYR A 105 2.39 11.06 -8.96
CA TYR A 105 2.11 10.39 -10.24
C TYR A 105 3.38 10.33 -11.08
N VAL A 106 3.61 9.20 -11.75
CA VAL A 106 4.79 9.00 -12.62
C VAL A 106 4.62 9.67 -13.99
N PHE A 107 3.38 9.74 -14.49
CA PHE A 107 3.05 10.35 -15.77
C PHE A 107 2.09 11.55 -15.60
N PRO A 108 2.51 12.63 -14.93
CA PRO A 108 1.64 13.79 -14.70
C PRO A 108 1.42 14.64 -15.96
N ASN A 109 2.19 14.41 -17.04
CA ASN A 109 2.25 15.29 -18.20
C ASN A 109 1.31 14.84 -19.32
N ILE A 110 0.58 15.81 -19.89
CA ILE A 110 -0.34 15.61 -21.03
C ILE A 110 0.36 15.07 -22.29
N GLU A 111 1.68 15.24 -22.41
CA GLU A 111 2.46 14.75 -23.55
C GLU A 111 2.44 13.22 -23.67
N LEU A 112 2.23 12.52 -22.55
CA LEU A 112 2.16 11.07 -22.48
C LEU A 112 0.72 10.55 -22.43
N ASP A 113 -0.29 11.44 -22.51
CA ASP A 113 -1.71 11.11 -22.37
C ASP A 113 -2.20 10.10 -23.43
N LEU A 114 -1.54 10.06 -24.60
CA LEU A 114 -1.89 9.10 -25.64
C LEU A 114 -1.48 7.66 -25.27
N GLN A 115 -0.38 7.51 -24.52
CA GLN A 115 0.13 6.21 -24.06
C GLN A 115 -0.38 5.85 -22.66
N PHE A 116 -0.56 6.86 -21.82
CA PHE A 116 -0.98 6.82 -20.41
C PHE A 116 -2.08 7.86 -20.19
N PRO A 117 -3.31 7.58 -20.66
CA PRO A 117 -4.39 8.54 -20.61
C PRO A 117 -4.78 8.87 -19.18
N ARG A 118 -4.66 10.14 -18.83
CA ARG A 118 -4.78 10.76 -17.51
C ARG A 118 -3.62 10.42 -16.56
N THR A 119 -3.50 11.20 -15.51
CA THR A 119 -2.38 11.17 -14.56
C THR A 119 -2.39 9.95 -13.64
N ARG A 120 -3.54 9.30 -13.48
CA ARG A 120 -3.77 8.25 -12.47
C ARG A 120 -3.30 6.84 -12.81
N ASP A 121 -2.66 6.60 -13.95
CA ASP A 121 -2.28 5.23 -14.33
C ASP A 121 -1.24 4.66 -13.35
N LEU A 122 -0.30 5.46 -12.86
CA LEU A 122 0.81 4.98 -12.02
C LEU A 122 1.11 5.92 -10.85
N LEU A 123 0.86 5.43 -9.64
CA LEU A 123 1.21 6.08 -8.38
C LEU A 123 2.54 5.51 -7.87
N GLU A 124 3.50 6.39 -7.65
CA GLU A 124 4.77 6.09 -6.98
C GLU A 124 4.71 6.56 -5.53
N VAL A 125 5.10 5.69 -4.61
CA VAL A 125 5.17 5.99 -3.18
C VAL A 125 6.47 5.46 -2.59
N THR A 126 7.24 6.34 -1.97
CA THR A 126 8.42 5.94 -1.19
C THR A 126 7.98 5.56 0.21
N VAL A 127 8.34 4.36 0.66
CA VAL A 127 8.00 3.80 1.96
C VAL A 127 9.27 3.52 2.75
N ALA A 128 9.27 3.90 4.03
CA ALA A 128 10.36 3.60 4.95
C ALA A 128 9.84 2.91 6.23
N GLY A 129 10.60 1.96 6.77
CA GLY A 129 10.26 1.25 7.99
C GLY A 129 11.21 0.08 8.22
N GLU A 130 11.39 -0.33 9.48
CA GLU A 130 12.22 -1.51 9.81
C GLU A 130 13.68 -1.43 9.30
N GLY A 131 14.22 -0.22 9.18
CA GLY A 131 15.58 0.01 8.66
C GLY A 131 15.70 -0.12 7.14
N LEU A 132 14.57 -0.26 6.42
CA LEU A 132 14.49 -0.33 4.97
C LEU A 132 13.81 0.92 4.39
N GLU A 133 14.17 1.25 3.16
CA GLU A 133 13.50 2.24 2.31
C GLU A 133 13.37 1.67 0.91
N PHE A 134 12.17 1.73 0.34
CA PHE A 134 11.87 1.21 -0.99
C PHE A 134 10.73 1.96 -1.65
N VAL A 135 10.63 1.81 -2.97
CA VAL A 135 9.60 2.44 -3.80
C VAL A 135 8.53 1.42 -4.15
N CYS A 136 7.28 1.77 -3.89
CA CYS A 136 6.10 1.04 -4.32
C CYS A 136 5.47 1.72 -5.53
N LEU A 137 5.16 0.94 -6.55
CA LEU A 137 4.45 1.40 -7.75
C LEU A 137 3.07 0.74 -7.80
N VAL A 138 2.02 1.52 -7.62
CA VAL A 138 0.64 1.07 -7.78
C VAL A 138 0.19 1.45 -9.19
N HIS A 139 -0.20 0.47 -9.99
CA HIS A 139 -0.56 0.67 -11.40
C HIS A 139 -1.98 0.19 -11.64
N HIS A 140 -2.78 0.99 -12.34
CA HIS A 140 -4.05 0.54 -12.91
C HIS A 140 -4.15 0.93 -14.39
N ALA A 141 -3.55 0.12 -15.25
CA ALA A 141 -3.61 0.34 -16.69
C ALA A 141 -5.07 0.37 -17.17
N LYS A 142 -5.46 1.40 -17.93
CA LYS A 142 -6.81 1.42 -18.52
C LYS A 142 -7.06 0.21 -19.39
N SER A 143 -8.26 -0.35 -19.24
CA SER A 143 -8.80 -1.37 -20.13
C SER A 143 -8.89 -0.82 -21.56
N ARG A 144 -8.01 -1.29 -22.45
CA ARG A 144 -8.01 -0.89 -23.87
C ARG A 144 -9.12 -1.65 -24.60
N ARG A 145 -10.13 -0.95 -25.12
CA ARG A 145 -11.04 -1.52 -26.12
C ARG A 145 -10.22 -1.90 -27.35
N GLY A 146 -10.24 -3.18 -27.74
CA GLY A 146 -9.46 -3.71 -28.87
C GLY A 146 -8.30 -4.66 -28.51
N GLY A 147 -7.99 -4.86 -27.22
CA GLY A 147 -6.98 -5.85 -26.79
C GLY A 147 -7.43 -7.32 -26.84
N ARG A 148 -8.68 -7.57 -27.25
CA ARG A 148 -9.26 -8.89 -27.54
C ARG A 148 -9.59 -9.01 -29.03
N LEU A 149 -8.71 -8.53 -29.90
CA LEU A 149 -8.71 -8.87 -31.32
C LEU A 149 -7.93 -10.16 -31.53
#